data_AF-A0A8C2HH52-F1
#
_entry.id   AF-A0A8C2HH52-F1
#
_cell.length_a   1.000
_cell.length_b   1.000
_cell.length_c   1.000
_cell.angle_alpha   90.00
_cell.angle_beta   90.00
_cell.angle_gamma   90.00
#
_symmetry.space_group_name_H-M   'P 1'
#
loop_
_entity.id
_entity.type
_entity.pdbx_description
1 polymer ?
#
loop_
_entity_poly.entity_id
_entity_poly.type
_entity_poly.pdbx_seq_one_letter_code
_entity_poly.pdbx_strand_id
1 'polypeptide(L)'
;MDPLLYLGSLEVLFLVWIKGKGLEYVIMHQRWIFVCIFLLPSSVISDVRACIIFKMCSATSESEIFRTAKLRVECFHMLSNIFQVVRVEPLANMGQVTALLNSIGWTLPVLPELDDLTVGGLVMGTGTESSSHIYGLFQHICVAFELVLADGSLVRSTEVKNSDLFYAVPWSCSTLGFLVAAEIRIIPARKWVKLCYEPVCGLDAICKKFAEQSANKENQFEEGLQYSRDEAVIMTGTMTDHAETDKTNCIVALDYIPLRYYYHRHTRSIFWELQDIIPFGNNPLFRYVFGWMVPPQISLLKLTQGETIRKLYEQHHVVQDMLVPMKGIKTSLLRFHEDIYVYPLWLCPFMLPNQPGMVHPKGDGDELYVDIGAYGEPKVKHFDARSSTRQLENFVRDVNGFQMLYADLYMERQEFWEMFDGTLYHKLRKQLNCEDAFPEVYDKICKSATH
;
A
#
# COMPACT_ATOMS: atom_id res chain seq x y z
N MET A 1 -24.91 -57.02 9.80
CA MET A 1 -24.29 -55.81 10.37
C MET A 1 -24.55 -54.69 9.39
N ASP A 2 -25.41 -53.75 9.77
CA ASP A 2 -26.04 -52.79 8.85
C ASP A 2 -25.09 -51.63 8.43
N PRO A 3 -24.96 -51.32 7.13
CA PRO A 3 -24.20 -50.18 6.62
C PRO A 3 -24.69 -48.82 7.16
N LEU A 4 -25.96 -48.73 7.55
CA LEU A 4 -26.60 -47.54 8.13
C LEU A 4 -26.03 -47.17 9.51
N LEU A 5 -25.60 -48.17 10.29
CA LEU A 5 -24.97 -47.94 11.60
C LEU A 5 -23.54 -47.38 11.45
N TYR A 6 -22.84 -47.70 10.35
CA TYR A 6 -21.53 -47.15 10.00
C TYR A 6 -21.59 -45.69 9.54
N LEU A 7 -22.60 -45.33 8.74
CA LEU A 7 -22.83 -43.94 8.31
C LEU A 7 -23.18 -43.02 9.48
N GLY A 8 -24.09 -43.44 10.36
CA GLY A 8 -24.49 -42.65 11.53
C GLY A 8 -23.36 -42.49 12.56
N SER A 9 -22.48 -43.50 12.71
CA SER A 9 -21.30 -43.40 13.59
C SER A 9 -20.20 -42.51 12.99
N LEU A 10 -20.03 -42.50 11.67
CA LEU A 10 -19.15 -41.56 10.96
C LEU A 10 -19.65 -40.11 11.05
N GLU A 11 -20.95 -39.87 10.93
CA GLU A 11 -21.52 -38.52 11.10
C GLU A 11 -21.36 -38.01 12.53
N VAL A 12 -21.59 -38.86 13.54
CA VAL A 12 -21.39 -38.48 14.94
C VAL A 12 -19.91 -38.28 15.25
N LEU A 13 -19.01 -39.12 14.74
CA LEU A 13 -17.55 -38.91 14.85
C LEU A 13 -17.10 -37.64 14.13
N PHE A 14 -17.67 -37.32 12.97
CA PHE A 14 -17.39 -36.09 12.22
C PHE A 14 -17.90 -34.84 12.96
N LEU A 15 -19.09 -34.89 13.55
CA LEU A 15 -19.66 -33.80 14.35
C LEU A 15 -18.92 -33.61 15.68
N VAL A 16 -18.48 -34.69 16.34
CA VAL A 16 -17.64 -34.66 17.54
C VAL A 16 -16.24 -34.17 17.20
N TRP A 17 -15.69 -34.56 16.04
CA TRP A 17 -14.42 -34.05 15.52
C TRP A 17 -14.52 -32.54 15.22
N ILE A 18 -15.57 -32.08 14.52
CA ILE A 18 -15.86 -30.66 14.26
C ILE A 18 -15.96 -29.86 15.57
N LYS A 19 -16.69 -30.37 16.58
CA LYS A 19 -16.87 -29.70 17.89
C LYS A 19 -15.61 -29.69 18.76
N GLY A 20 -14.70 -30.66 18.59
CA GLY A 20 -13.55 -30.84 19.48
C GLY A 20 -12.28 -30.13 19.02
N LYS A 21 -11.90 -30.28 17.75
CA LYS A 21 -10.62 -29.79 17.17
C LYS A 21 -10.64 -29.61 15.64
N GLY A 22 -11.61 -30.21 14.95
CA GLY A 22 -11.64 -30.35 13.50
C GLY A 22 -12.02 -29.09 12.75
N LEU A 23 -12.94 -28.28 13.27
CA LEU A 23 -13.31 -27.02 12.61
C LEU A 23 -12.15 -26.05 12.62
N GLU A 24 -11.47 -25.88 13.76
CA GLU A 24 -10.26 -25.06 13.84
C GLU A 24 -9.13 -25.64 12.98
N TYR A 25 -8.91 -26.96 13.00
CA TYR A 25 -7.89 -27.59 12.17
C TYR A 25 -8.16 -27.41 10.66
N VAL A 26 -9.40 -27.57 10.21
CA VAL A 26 -9.83 -27.34 8.81
C VAL A 26 -9.76 -25.86 8.45
N ILE A 27 -10.17 -24.97 9.35
CA ILE A 27 -10.03 -23.52 9.15
C ILE A 27 -8.56 -23.11 9.07
N MET A 28 -7.66 -23.77 9.81
CA MET A 28 -6.22 -23.48 9.81
C MET A 28 -5.48 -24.10 8.61
N HIS A 29 -5.78 -25.35 8.23
CA HIS A 29 -5.03 -26.10 7.20
C HIS A 29 -5.73 -26.12 5.83
N GLN A 30 -7.04 -25.89 5.80
CA GLN A 30 -7.87 -25.91 4.59
C GLN A 30 -8.65 -24.59 4.41
N ARG A 31 -8.12 -23.48 4.96
CA ARG A 31 -8.70 -22.14 4.84
C ARG A 31 -9.03 -21.79 3.39
N TRP A 32 -8.15 -22.17 2.47
CA TRP A 32 -8.30 -21.96 1.05
C TRP A 32 -9.60 -22.55 0.49
N ILE A 33 -10.13 -23.66 1.03
CA ILE A 33 -11.42 -24.25 0.61
C ILE A 33 -12.54 -23.25 0.90
N PHE A 34 -12.56 -22.71 2.11
CA PHE A 34 -13.56 -21.74 2.52
C PHE A 34 -13.43 -20.43 1.71
N VAL A 35 -12.19 -19.97 1.49
CA VAL A 35 -11.92 -18.80 0.64
C VAL A 35 -12.47 -19.02 -0.77
N CYS A 36 -12.17 -20.15 -1.40
CA CYS A 36 -12.57 -20.45 -2.78
C CYS A 36 -14.09 -20.64 -2.92
N ILE A 37 -14.74 -21.34 -1.98
CA ILE A 37 -16.17 -21.69 -2.08
C ILE A 37 -17.07 -20.54 -1.64
N PHE A 38 -16.66 -19.74 -0.66
CA PHE A 38 -17.54 -18.72 -0.05
C PHE A 38 -17.03 -17.29 -0.26
N LEU A 39 -15.76 -17.02 0.03
CA LEU A 39 -15.26 -15.64 0.04
C LEU A 39 -15.05 -15.07 -1.35
N LEU A 40 -14.46 -15.82 -2.29
CA LEU A 40 -14.29 -15.34 -3.66
C LEU A 40 -15.64 -15.06 -4.34
N PRO A 41 -16.65 -15.97 -4.33
CA PRO A 41 -17.95 -15.66 -4.90
C PRO A 41 -18.65 -14.48 -4.22
N SER A 42 -18.55 -14.37 -2.89
CA SER A 42 -19.14 -13.26 -2.14
C SER A 42 -18.47 -11.93 -2.48
N SER A 43 -17.15 -11.93 -2.70
CA SER A 43 -16.39 -10.74 -3.12
C SER A 43 -16.86 -10.27 -4.49
N VAL A 44 -17.00 -11.18 -5.46
CA VAL A 44 -17.54 -10.84 -6.80
C VAL A 44 -18.94 -10.23 -6.71
N ILE A 45 -19.82 -10.79 -5.88
CA ILE A 45 -21.18 -10.24 -5.69
C ILE A 45 -21.11 -8.83 -5.07
N SER A 46 -20.23 -8.62 -4.10
CA SER A 46 -19.99 -7.33 -3.45
C SER A 46 -19.52 -6.29 -4.46
N ASP A 47 -18.56 -6.65 -5.34
CA ASP A 47 -17.99 -5.77 -6.36
C ASP A 47 -19.00 -5.43 -7.45
N VAL A 48 -19.78 -6.41 -7.92
CA VAL A 48 -20.86 -6.17 -8.88
C VAL A 48 -21.89 -5.22 -8.30
N ARG A 49 -22.28 -5.41 -7.03
CA ARG A 49 -23.20 -4.51 -6.33
C ARG A 49 -22.60 -3.09 -6.23
N ALA A 50 -21.34 -2.98 -5.86
CA ALA A 50 -20.65 -1.69 -5.77
C ALA A 50 -20.57 -0.98 -7.13
N CYS A 51 -20.29 -1.73 -8.21
CA CYS A 51 -20.26 -1.23 -9.59
C CYS A 51 -21.64 -0.78 -10.06
N ILE A 52 -22.70 -1.52 -9.74
CA ILE A 52 -24.09 -1.12 -10.05
C ILE A 52 -24.46 0.16 -9.31
N ILE A 53 -24.19 0.23 -8.00
CA ILE A 53 -24.44 1.44 -7.20
C ILE A 53 -23.68 2.62 -7.79
N PHE A 54 -22.40 2.43 -8.11
CA PHE A 54 -21.58 3.46 -8.74
C PHE A 54 -22.20 3.93 -10.06
N LYS A 55 -22.52 3.02 -10.98
CA LYS A 55 -23.15 3.37 -12.27
C LYS A 55 -24.51 4.03 -12.10
N MET A 56 -25.35 3.57 -11.17
CA MET A 56 -26.66 4.17 -10.90
C MET A 56 -26.52 5.59 -10.35
N CYS A 57 -25.55 5.83 -9.47
CA CYS A 57 -25.21 7.16 -8.99
C CYS A 57 -24.56 8.04 -10.08
N SER A 58 -23.96 7.45 -11.12
CA SER A 58 -23.37 8.17 -12.27
C SER A 58 -24.32 8.40 -13.45
N ALA A 59 -25.45 7.68 -13.55
CA ALA A 59 -26.31 7.66 -14.73
C ALA A 59 -27.42 8.73 -14.78
N THR A 60 -27.41 9.73 -13.88
CA THR A 60 -28.38 10.83 -13.91
C THR A 60 -27.92 11.95 -14.85
N SER A 61 -28.46 11.92 -16.08
CA SER A 61 -28.56 12.94 -17.16
C SER A 61 -27.47 14.03 -17.29
N GLU A 62 -26.66 13.88 -18.34
CA GLU A 62 -26.13 14.83 -19.35
C GLU A 62 -25.89 16.35 -19.10
N SER A 63 -26.02 16.90 -17.88
CA SER A 63 -25.68 18.31 -17.63
C SER A 63 -24.87 18.62 -16.37
N GLU A 64 -24.37 17.63 -15.62
CA GLU A 64 -23.51 17.89 -14.46
C GLU A 64 -22.34 16.89 -14.37
N ILE A 65 -21.22 17.20 -15.03
CA ILE A 65 -19.88 16.64 -14.69
C ILE A 65 -19.44 17.05 -13.26
N PHE A 66 -20.25 17.84 -12.54
CA PHE A 66 -19.95 18.46 -11.25
C PHE A 66 -20.55 17.76 -10.02
N ARG A 67 -21.34 16.68 -10.15
CA ARG A 67 -22.07 16.09 -9.01
C ARG A 67 -21.97 14.57 -8.86
N THR A 68 -20.78 14.00 -9.00
CA THR A 68 -20.48 12.72 -8.34
C THR A 68 -20.02 13.01 -6.92
N ALA A 69 -20.83 12.65 -5.92
CA ALA A 69 -20.62 12.92 -4.48
C ALA A 69 -19.44 12.16 -3.83
N LYS A 70 -18.35 11.89 -4.58
CA LYS A 70 -17.07 11.31 -4.12
C LYS A 70 -15.84 11.83 -4.88
N LEU A 71 -16.02 12.29 -6.12
CA LEU A 71 -14.94 12.71 -7.01
C LEU A 71 -15.43 13.94 -7.78
N ARG A 72 -14.85 15.10 -7.46
CA ARG A 72 -15.14 16.37 -8.13
C ARG A 72 -13.88 16.81 -8.87
N VAL A 73 -13.81 16.49 -10.16
CA VAL A 73 -12.68 16.93 -10.98
C VAL A 73 -12.85 18.42 -11.29
N GLU A 74 -12.19 19.26 -10.49
CA GLU A 74 -12.09 20.69 -10.76
C GLU A 74 -10.72 21.00 -11.38
N CYS A 75 -10.67 21.13 -12.70
CA CYS A 75 -9.46 21.57 -13.39
C CYS A 75 -9.21 23.06 -13.13
N PHE A 76 -8.44 23.39 -12.11
CA PHE A 76 -7.95 24.75 -11.89
C PHE A 76 -6.81 25.05 -12.87
N HIS A 77 -7.00 26.02 -13.77
CA HIS A 77 -5.91 26.59 -14.56
C HIS A 77 -5.15 27.61 -13.70
N MET A 78 -4.04 27.20 -13.07
CA MET A 78 -3.07 28.18 -12.59
C MET A 78 -2.19 28.63 -13.76
N LEU A 79 -2.24 29.95 -14.02
CA LEU A 79 -1.45 30.66 -15.02
C LEU A 79 0.05 30.68 -14.65
N SER A 80 0.70 29.52 -14.66
CA SER A 80 2.14 29.31 -14.90
C SER A 80 2.52 27.86 -14.57
N ASN A 81 2.87 27.09 -15.61
CA ASN A 81 3.47 25.73 -15.61
C ASN A 81 2.59 24.49 -15.28
N ILE A 82 2.06 23.89 -16.36
CA ILE A 82 1.95 22.44 -16.73
C ILE A 82 1.15 21.46 -15.85
N PHE A 83 0.85 21.71 -14.57
CA PHE A 83 0.08 20.75 -13.75
C PHE A 83 -1.39 21.14 -13.62
N GLN A 84 -2.28 20.18 -13.84
CA GLN A 84 -3.69 20.29 -13.47
C GLN A 84 -3.89 19.73 -12.06
N VAL A 85 -5.03 20.05 -11.45
CA VAL A 85 -5.39 19.58 -10.10
C VAL A 85 -6.72 18.84 -10.18
N VAL A 86 -6.86 17.77 -9.39
CA VAL A 86 -8.13 17.08 -9.13
C VAL A 86 -8.47 17.21 -7.66
N ARG A 87 -9.74 17.46 -7.35
CA ARG A 87 -10.24 17.50 -5.98
C ARG A 87 -10.98 16.19 -5.67
N VAL A 88 -10.56 15.53 -4.60
CA VAL A 88 -11.02 14.17 -4.29
C VAL A 88 -11.41 14.07 -2.83
N GLU A 89 -12.51 13.38 -2.56
CA GLU A 89 -12.91 13.04 -1.20
C GLU A 89 -12.02 11.93 -0.63
N PRO A 90 -11.76 11.93 0.69
CA PRO A 90 -10.83 11.01 1.34
C PRO A 90 -11.17 9.53 1.13
N LEU A 91 -12.45 9.18 0.95
CA LEU A 91 -12.92 7.80 0.81
C LEU A 91 -12.96 7.31 -0.64
N ALA A 92 -12.62 8.14 -1.62
CA ALA A 92 -12.42 7.67 -2.98
C ALA A 92 -11.17 6.78 -3.01
N ASN A 93 -11.28 5.63 -3.67
CA ASN A 93 -10.17 4.69 -3.78
C ASN A 93 -9.39 4.85 -5.10
N MET A 94 -8.17 4.31 -5.17
CA MET A 94 -7.31 4.43 -6.35
C MET A 94 -7.95 3.86 -7.60
N GLY A 95 -8.73 2.79 -7.47
CA GLY A 95 -9.48 2.19 -8.58
C GLY A 95 -10.49 3.15 -9.21
N GLN A 96 -11.24 3.89 -8.37
CA GLN A 96 -12.20 4.91 -8.79
C GLN A 96 -11.52 6.15 -9.38
N VAL A 97 -10.48 6.66 -8.70
CA VAL A 97 -9.74 7.86 -9.14
C VAL A 97 -9.14 7.61 -10.52
N THR A 98 -8.44 6.50 -10.71
CA THR A 98 -7.81 6.15 -11.99
C THR A 98 -8.83 5.83 -13.07
N ALA A 99 -9.99 5.24 -12.74
CA ALA A 99 -11.02 4.95 -13.74
C ALA A 99 -11.56 6.24 -14.34
N LEU A 100 -11.80 7.25 -13.49
CA LEU A 100 -12.23 8.57 -13.91
C LEU A 100 -11.13 9.30 -14.68
N LEU A 101 -9.95 9.47 -14.08
CA LEU A 101 -8.86 10.26 -14.68
C LEU A 101 -8.39 9.68 -16.03
N ASN A 102 -8.18 8.36 -16.11
CA ASN A 102 -7.71 7.75 -17.37
C ASN A 102 -8.75 7.91 -18.50
N SER A 103 -10.05 7.94 -18.17
CA SER A 103 -11.12 8.13 -19.17
C SER A 103 -11.11 9.52 -19.82
N ILE A 104 -10.51 10.50 -19.14
CA ILE A 104 -10.38 11.89 -19.61
C ILE A 104 -8.92 12.25 -19.98
N GLY A 105 -8.03 11.26 -20.06
CA GLY A 105 -6.64 11.45 -20.51
C GLY A 105 -5.66 11.94 -19.45
N TRP A 106 -5.98 11.77 -18.16
CA TRP A 106 -5.15 12.18 -17.03
C TRP A 106 -4.81 11.01 -16.11
N THR A 107 -3.77 11.14 -15.29
CA THR A 107 -3.42 10.20 -14.22
C THR A 107 -2.78 10.94 -13.04
N LEU A 108 -2.63 10.26 -11.91
CA LEU A 108 -1.83 10.75 -10.79
C LEU A 108 -0.34 10.56 -11.06
N PRO A 109 0.54 11.50 -10.65
CA PRO A 109 1.98 11.33 -10.76
C PRO A 109 2.51 10.18 -9.88
N VAL A 110 1.90 9.94 -8.73
CA VAL A 110 2.19 8.83 -7.80
C VAL A 110 0.89 8.08 -7.57
N LEU A 111 0.88 6.77 -7.83
CA LEU A 111 -0.31 5.95 -7.69
C LEU A 111 0.01 4.59 -7.08
N PRO A 112 -0.18 4.40 -5.77
CA PRO A 112 -0.03 3.11 -5.10
C PRO A 112 -0.96 2.01 -5.67
N GLU A 113 -0.44 0.79 -5.83
CA GLU A 113 -0.96 -0.21 -6.78
C GLU A 113 -2.09 -1.15 -6.31
N LEU A 114 -2.77 -0.75 -5.23
CA LEU A 114 -3.95 -1.44 -4.72
C LEU A 114 -5.20 -0.59 -4.95
N ASP A 115 -6.15 -1.14 -5.72
CA ASP A 115 -7.41 -0.49 -6.08
C ASP A 115 -8.17 0.07 -4.86
N ASP A 116 -8.13 -0.64 -3.73
CA ASP A 116 -8.88 -0.33 -2.51
C ASP A 116 -8.24 0.74 -1.61
N LEU A 117 -7.01 1.18 -1.89
CA LEU A 117 -6.37 2.24 -1.11
C LEU A 117 -7.11 3.56 -1.32
N THR A 118 -7.43 4.22 -0.21
CA THR A 118 -8.21 5.47 -0.21
C THR A 118 -7.28 6.68 -0.23
N VAL A 119 -7.72 7.78 -0.86
CA VAL A 119 -6.96 9.04 -0.87
C VAL A 119 -6.59 9.50 0.54
N GLY A 120 -7.54 9.44 1.49
CA GLY A 120 -7.28 9.86 2.86
C GLY A 120 -6.26 8.97 3.59
N GLY A 121 -6.31 7.66 3.32
CA GLY A 121 -5.32 6.71 3.84
C GLY A 121 -3.91 7.01 3.31
N LEU A 122 -3.79 7.30 2.00
CA LEU A 122 -2.51 7.61 1.38
C LEU A 122 -1.94 8.97 1.80
N VAL A 123 -2.80 9.97 2.02
CA VAL A 123 -2.40 11.29 2.50
C VAL A 123 -1.91 11.21 3.94
N MET A 124 -2.68 10.61 4.84
CA MET A 124 -2.43 10.67 6.29
C MET A 124 -1.68 9.46 6.86
N GLY A 125 -1.51 8.39 6.08
CA GLY A 125 -0.69 7.23 6.43
C GLY A 125 0.65 7.33 5.74
N THR A 126 0.67 6.98 4.45
CA THR A 126 1.82 7.08 3.54
C THR A 126 1.37 6.58 2.16
N GLY A 127 2.16 6.84 1.13
CA GLY A 127 1.98 6.23 -0.19
C GLY A 127 3.23 6.43 -1.03
N THR A 128 3.81 5.33 -1.50
CA THR A 128 4.94 5.33 -2.42
C THR A 128 4.62 4.40 -3.57
N GLU A 129 5.22 4.64 -4.73
CA GLU A 129 5.17 3.72 -5.85
C GLU A 129 6.33 3.96 -6.82
N SER A 130 6.47 3.14 -7.85
CA SER A 130 7.52 3.17 -8.86
C SER A 130 7.88 4.54 -9.47
N SER A 131 6.99 5.53 -9.48
CA SER A 131 7.28 6.91 -9.93
C SER A 131 7.74 7.87 -8.82
N SER A 132 7.75 7.42 -7.56
CA SER A 132 8.07 8.22 -6.38
C SER A 132 9.53 8.68 -6.35
N HIS A 133 10.45 8.03 -7.07
CA HIS A 133 11.83 8.52 -7.21
C HIS A 133 11.90 9.90 -7.93
N ILE A 134 10.86 10.27 -8.68
CA ILE A 134 10.71 11.60 -9.30
C ILE A 134 9.84 12.52 -8.43
N TYR A 135 8.68 12.04 -7.98
CA TYR A 135 7.63 12.87 -7.39
C TYR A 135 7.56 12.84 -5.87
N GLY A 136 8.35 11.97 -5.24
CA GLY A 136 8.30 11.64 -3.82
C GLY A 136 7.08 10.79 -3.44
N LEU A 137 6.76 10.80 -2.15
CA LEU A 137 5.56 10.17 -1.60
C LEU A 137 4.25 10.87 -2.04
N PHE A 138 3.12 10.17 -1.86
CA PHE A 138 1.78 10.60 -2.29
C PHE A 138 1.37 11.96 -1.71
N GLN A 139 1.77 12.31 -0.48
CA GLN A 139 1.48 13.63 0.07
C GLN A 139 2.18 14.77 -0.71
N HIS A 140 3.34 14.52 -1.33
CA HIS A 140 4.08 15.56 -2.05
C HIS A 140 3.42 15.94 -3.38
N ILE A 141 2.52 15.10 -3.92
CA ILE A 141 1.71 15.46 -5.09
C ILE A 141 0.43 16.21 -4.71
N CYS A 142 0.11 16.33 -3.43
CA CYS A 142 -1.02 17.12 -2.94
C CYS A 142 -0.66 18.61 -2.85
N VAL A 143 -1.61 19.49 -3.15
CA VAL A 143 -1.43 20.96 -3.12
C VAL A 143 -2.34 21.65 -2.10
N ALA A 144 -3.40 20.98 -1.66
CA ALA A 144 -4.26 21.46 -0.59
C ALA A 144 -4.95 20.31 0.14
N PHE A 145 -5.27 20.54 1.41
CA PHE A 145 -6.14 19.69 2.21
C PHE A 145 -7.27 20.52 2.80
N GLU A 146 -8.46 19.93 2.91
CA GLU A 146 -9.54 20.46 3.71
C GLU A 146 -9.85 19.55 4.88
N LEU A 147 -9.90 20.13 6.08
CA LEU A 147 -10.10 19.41 7.32
C LEU A 147 -11.23 20.02 8.14
N VAL A 148 -12.03 19.16 8.76
CA VAL A 148 -12.88 19.52 9.89
C VAL A 148 -12.06 19.32 11.16
N LEU A 149 -11.82 20.41 11.88
CA LEU A 149 -11.00 20.44 13.10
C LEU A 149 -11.82 20.03 14.34
N ALA A 150 -11.14 19.93 15.50
CA ALA A 150 -11.76 19.52 16.76
C ALA A 150 -12.90 20.45 17.21
N ASP A 151 -12.82 21.74 16.88
CA ASP A 151 -13.84 22.74 17.18
C ASP A 151 -15.02 22.74 16.17
N GLY A 152 -14.99 21.85 15.17
CA GLY A 152 -15.99 21.76 14.11
C GLY A 152 -15.77 22.74 12.96
N SER A 153 -14.73 23.57 12.99
CA SER A 153 -14.43 24.48 11.88
C SER A 153 -13.89 23.74 10.65
N LEU A 154 -14.25 24.22 9.46
CA LEU A 154 -13.72 23.73 8.18
C LEU A 154 -12.56 24.62 7.75
N VAL A 155 -11.36 24.04 7.63
CA VAL A 155 -10.14 24.75 7.26
C VAL A 155 -9.52 24.14 6.02
N ARG A 156 -9.19 25.00 5.05
CA ARG A 156 -8.33 24.65 3.91
C ARG A 156 -6.87 25.03 4.23
N SER A 157 -5.96 24.09 4.08
CA SER A 157 -4.51 24.29 4.19
C SER A 157 -3.82 24.05 2.85
N THR A 158 -2.78 24.84 2.60
CA THR A 158 -1.88 24.77 1.43
C THR A 158 -0.47 25.14 1.91
N GLU A 159 0.54 24.95 1.07
CA GLU A 159 1.91 25.39 1.35
C GLU A 159 2.00 26.87 1.81
N VAL A 160 1.18 27.77 1.26
CA VAL A 160 1.22 29.21 1.62
C VAL A 160 0.20 29.65 2.68
N LYS A 161 -0.85 28.85 2.95
CA LYS A 161 -1.97 29.23 3.82
C LYS A 161 -2.25 28.11 4.80
N ASN A 162 -2.17 28.40 6.10
CA ASN A 162 -2.18 27.37 7.14
C ASN A 162 -1.08 26.31 6.88
N SER A 163 0.11 26.78 6.51
CA SER A 163 1.26 25.96 6.09
C SER A 163 1.62 24.90 7.12
N ASP A 164 1.69 25.28 8.40
CA ASP A 164 1.96 24.34 9.50
C ASP A 164 1.00 23.15 9.44
N LEU A 165 -0.31 23.40 9.26
CA LEU A 165 -1.31 22.35 9.14
C LEU A 165 -1.14 21.53 7.86
N PHE A 166 -0.80 22.16 6.73
CA PHE A 166 -0.55 21.45 5.47
C PHE A 166 0.57 20.41 5.62
N TYR A 167 1.68 20.79 6.28
CA TYR A 167 2.83 19.91 6.49
C TYR A 167 2.66 18.90 7.63
N ALA A 168 1.77 19.14 8.58
CA ALA A 168 1.52 18.22 9.70
C ALA A 168 0.44 17.17 9.44
N VAL A 169 -0.43 17.38 8.43
CA VAL A 169 -1.50 16.43 8.09
C VAL A 169 -0.97 15.08 7.61
N PRO A 170 0.04 15.02 6.72
CA PRO A 170 0.66 13.75 6.36
C PRO A 170 1.20 13.01 7.58
N TRP A 171 1.09 11.68 7.58
CA TRP A 171 1.52 10.81 8.69
C TRP A 171 0.77 11.00 10.02
N SER A 172 -0.19 11.93 10.11
CA SER A 172 -0.96 12.15 11.34
C SER A 172 -2.03 11.09 11.62
N CYS A 173 -2.34 10.22 10.67
CA CYS A 173 -3.42 9.23 10.76
C CYS A 173 -4.76 9.83 11.25
N SER A 174 -5.17 11.00 10.77
CA SER A 174 -6.42 11.69 11.18
C SER A 174 -6.51 12.06 12.66
N THR A 175 -5.38 12.37 13.30
CA THR A 175 -5.34 12.79 14.72
C THR A 175 -5.23 14.31 14.91
N LEU A 176 -5.21 15.07 13.80
CA LEU A 176 -5.27 16.54 13.79
C LEU A 176 -6.63 17.08 13.29
N GLY A 177 -7.51 16.21 12.78
CA GLY A 177 -8.79 16.57 12.18
C GLY A 177 -9.26 15.53 11.17
N PHE A 178 -10.49 15.66 10.72
CA PHE A 178 -11.05 14.81 9.67
C PHE A 178 -10.78 15.43 8.30
N LEU A 179 -9.93 14.79 7.50
CA LEU A 179 -9.77 15.14 6.10
C LEU A 179 -11.11 14.96 5.38
N VAL A 180 -11.57 15.98 4.66
CA VAL A 180 -12.82 15.94 3.88
C VAL A 180 -12.60 16.15 2.39
N ALA A 181 -11.46 16.74 2.00
CA ALA A 181 -11.01 16.77 0.61
C ALA A 181 -9.49 16.91 0.51
N ALA A 182 -8.92 16.36 -0.56
CA ALA A 182 -7.56 16.61 -0.99
C ALA A 182 -7.56 17.15 -2.43
N GLU A 183 -6.71 18.13 -2.69
CA GLU A 183 -6.42 18.62 -4.04
C GLU A 183 -5.07 18.06 -4.48
N ILE A 184 -5.06 17.30 -5.57
CA ILE A 184 -3.93 16.47 -5.99
C ILE A 184 -3.53 16.87 -7.42
N ARG A 185 -2.22 17.00 -7.67
CA ARG A 185 -1.70 17.24 -9.02
C ARG A 185 -2.00 16.04 -9.92
N ILE A 186 -2.32 16.31 -11.18
CA ILE A 186 -2.51 15.31 -12.23
C ILE A 186 -1.59 15.61 -13.41
N ILE A 187 -1.20 14.56 -14.12
CA ILE A 187 -0.35 14.61 -15.31
C ILE A 187 -1.04 13.92 -16.49
N PRO A 188 -0.67 14.25 -17.75
CA PRO A 188 -1.24 13.58 -18.90
C PRO A 188 -0.97 12.07 -18.85
N ALA A 189 -2.02 11.27 -19.03
CA ALA A 189 -1.91 9.83 -19.16
C ALA A 189 -1.49 9.45 -20.58
N ARG A 190 -0.75 8.36 -20.72
CA ARG A 190 -0.54 7.66 -22.00
C ARG A 190 -1.24 6.31 -21.97
N LYS A 191 -1.32 5.65 -23.12
CA LYS A 191 -2.05 4.37 -23.24
C LYS A 191 -1.30 3.21 -22.60
N TRP A 192 0.02 3.22 -22.65
CA TRP A 192 0.88 2.09 -22.27
C TRP A 192 2.04 2.53 -21.38
N VAL A 193 2.57 1.57 -20.64
CA VAL A 193 3.88 1.64 -20.00
C VAL A 193 4.79 0.66 -20.73
N LYS A 194 5.86 1.19 -21.31
CA LYS A 194 6.97 0.41 -21.86
C LYS A 194 7.89 0.05 -20.71
N LEU A 195 7.89 -1.21 -20.30
CA LEU A 195 8.57 -1.73 -19.12
C LEU A 195 9.73 -2.64 -19.55
N CYS A 196 10.92 -2.37 -19.05
CA CYS A 196 12.11 -3.19 -19.24
C CYS A 196 12.39 -4.00 -17.97
N TYR A 197 12.68 -5.29 -18.13
CA TYR A 197 13.07 -6.18 -17.03
C TYR A 197 14.54 -6.55 -17.15
N GLU A 198 15.33 -6.22 -16.13
CA GLU A 198 16.74 -6.54 -16.07
C GLU A 198 17.04 -7.45 -14.89
N PRO A 199 17.24 -8.76 -15.12
CA PRO A 199 17.75 -9.67 -14.10
C PRO A 199 19.18 -9.28 -13.71
N VAL A 200 19.44 -9.16 -12.41
CA VAL A 200 20.74 -8.79 -11.84
C VAL A 200 21.16 -9.82 -10.81
N CYS A 201 22.41 -10.25 -10.89
CA CYS A 201 23.00 -11.23 -9.98
C CYS A 201 24.12 -10.60 -9.13
N GLY A 202 24.12 -10.91 -7.84
CA GLY A 202 25.05 -10.44 -6.82
C GLY A 202 24.58 -9.17 -6.12
N LEU A 203 24.58 -9.20 -4.78
CA LEU A 203 24.09 -8.09 -3.94
C LEU A 203 24.68 -6.72 -4.31
N ASP A 204 25.99 -6.65 -4.56
CA ASP A 204 26.67 -5.40 -4.95
C ASP A 204 26.18 -4.86 -6.30
N ALA A 205 25.96 -5.75 -7.26
CA ALA A 205 25.44 -5.38 -8.57
C ALA A 205 23.98 -4.91 -8.47
N ILE A 206 23.16 -5.58 -7.65
CA ILE A 206 21.77 -5.20 -7.38
C ILE A 206 21.72 -3.79 -6.80
N CYS A 207 22.46 -3.53 -5.71
CA CYS A 207 22.48 -2.23 -5.05
C CYS A 207 22.94 -1.11 -5.99
N LYS A 208 24.02 -1.37 -6.74
CA LYS A 208 24.57 -0.40 -7.69
C LYS A 208 23.57 -0.08 -8.80
N LYS A 209 23.04 -1.12 -9.45
CA LYS A 209 22.14 -0.95 -10.60
C LYS A 209 20.84 -0.27 -10.20
N PHE A 210 20.26 -0.64 -9.06
CA PHE A 210 19.05 -0.04 -8.54
C PHE A 210 19.27 1.44 -8.25
N ALA A 211 20.30 1.79 -7.47
CA ALA A 211 20.63 3.20 -7.20
C ALA A 211 20.90 4.03 -8.48
N GLU A 212 21.55 3.44 -9.49
CA GLU A 212 21.76 4.09 -10.80
C GLU A 212 20.46 4.36 -11.55
N GLN A 213 19.52 3.39 -11.57
CA GLN A 213 18.23 3.58 -12.21
C GLN A 213 17.34 4.57 -11.44
N SER A 214 17.37 4.56 -10.11
CA SER A 214 16.64 5.51 -9.25
C SER A 214 17.11 6.95 -9.38
N ALA A 215 18.38 7.16 -9.71
CA ALA A 215 18.89 8.49 -10.00
C ALA A 215 18.51 8.98 -11.41
N ASN A 216 18.14 8.06 -12.32
CA ASN A 216 17.84 8.40 -13.70
C ASN A 216 16.37 8.81 -13.91
N LYS A 217 16.13 10.12 -13.91
CA LYS A 217 14.80 10.72 -14.12
C LYS A 217 14.22 10.55 -15.53
N GLU A 218 14.96 9.95 -16.47
CA GLU A 218 14.40 9.55 -17.77
C GLU A 218 13.46 8.35 -17.64
N ASN A 219 13.71 7.48 -16.66
CA ASN A 219 12.79 6.42 -16.29
C ASN A 219 11.65 7.06 -15.49
N GLN A 220 10.40 6.92 -15.96
CA GLN A 220 9.24 7.46 -15.24
C GLN A 220 8.78 6.54 -14.11
N PHE A 221 9.11 5.26 -14.23
CA PHE A 221 8.82 4.23 -13.23
C PHE A 221 10.07 3.40 -12.98
N GLU A 222 10.30 3.04 -11.73
CA GLU A 222 11.37 2.14 -11.33
C GLU A 222 10.96 1.32 -10.10
N GLU A 223 11.24 0.03 -10.13
CA GLU A 223 10.95 -0.92 -9.05
C GLU A 223 11.97 -2.06 -9.10
N GLY A 224 12.32 -2.64 -7.96
CA GLY A 224 13.12 -3.85 -7.87
C GLY A 224 12.37 -4.96 -7.15
N LEU A 225 12.43 -6.19 -7.68
CA LEU A 225 12.00 -7.39 -6.98
C LEU A 225 13.20 -8.27 -6.72
N GLN A 226 13.61 -8.36 -5.46
CA GLN A 226 14.70 -9.21 -5.04
C GLN A 226 14.15 -10.56 -4.59
N TYR A 227 14.61 -11.66 -5.18
CA TYR A 227 14.11 -13.02 -4.93
C TYR A 227 15.02 -13.84 -4.00
N SER A 228 16.28 -13.42 -3.89
CA SER A 228 17.26 -13.98 -2.96
C SER A 228 18.32 -12.94 -2.63
N ARG A 229 19.27 -13.27 -1.75
CA ARG A 229 20.37 -12.35 -1.41
C ARG A 229 21.12 -11.84 -2.64
N ASP A 230 21.23 -12.68 -3.66
CA ASP A 230 22.07 -12.46 -4.84
C ASP A 230 21.28 -12.44 -6.15
N GLU A 231 19.94 -12.45 -6.13
CA GLU A 231 19.13 -12.43 -7.36
C GLU A 231 17.99 -11.42 -7.24
N ALA A 232 17.92 -10.48 -8.19
CA ALA A 232 16.82 -9.54 -8.32
C ALA A 232 16.46 -9.27 -9.79
N VAL A 233 15.29 -8.71 -10.01
CA VAL A 233 14.88 -8.12 -11.29
C VAL A 233 14.61 -6.65 -11.04
N ILE A 234 15.36 -5.79 -11.74
CA ILE A 234 15.14 -4.35 -11.73
C ILE A 234 14.28 -3.99 -12.94
N MET A 235 13.21 -3.26 -12.69
CA MET A 235 12.21 -2.87 -13.68
C MET A 235 12.26 -1.37 -13.87
N THR A 236 12.34 -0.93 -15.13
CA THR A 236 12.32 0.49 -15.50
C THR A 236 11.27 0.73 -16.56
N GLY A 237 10.52 1.82 -16.43
CA GLY A 237 9.32 2.06 -17.22
C GLY A 237 9.20 3.49 -17.73
N THR A 238 8.60 3.64 -18.91
CA THR A 238 8.20 4.95 -19.47
C THR A 238 6.80 4.87 -20.07
N MET A 239 6.00 5.92 -19.90
CA MET A 239 4.68 6.02 -20.53
C MET A 239 4.79 6.30 -22.04
N THR A 240 3.97 5.62 -22.85
CA THR A 240 3.95 5.75 -24.32
C THR A 240 2.54 5.55 -24.89
N ASP A 241 2.25 6.19 -26.02
CA ASP A 241 0.98 5.99 -26.75
C ASP A 241 1.03 4.81 -27.73
N HIS A 242 2.24 4.31 -28.01
CA HIS A 242 2.49 3.26 -28.99
C HIS A 242 3.06 2.01 -28.30
N ALA A 243 2.50 0.86 -28.64
CA ALA A 243 2.99 -0.44 -28.23
C ALA A 243 3.46 -1.25 -29.45
N GLU A 244 4.55 -1.99 -29.27
CA GLU A 244 4.99 -3.00 -30.23
C GLU A 244 4.12 -4.25 -30.02
N THR A 245 3.23 -4.54 -30.98
CA THR A 245 2.16 -5.54 -30.83
C THR A 245 2.67 -6.96 -30.51
N ASP A 246 3.89 -7.28 -30.92
CA ASP A 246 4.59 -8.53 -30.65
C ASP A 246 5.18 -8.62 -29.23
N LYS A 247 5.15 -7.52 -28.47
CA LYS A 247 5.75 -7.39 -27.13
C LYS A 247 4.75 -6.95 -26.06
N THR A 248 3.45 -7.14 -26.30
CA THR A 248 2.40 -6.81 -25.33
C THR A 248 2.12 -7.99 -24.40
N ASN A 249 2.27 -7.79 -23.09
CA ASN A 249 2.12 -8.78 -22.02
C ASN A 249 3.02 -10.03 -22.21
N CYS A 250 4.24 -9.83 -22.70
CA CYS A 250 5.12 -10.95 -23.04
C CYS A 250 6.01 -11.41 -21.88
N ILE A 251 6.17 -10.62 -20.80
CA ILE A 251 7.09 -10.90 -19.68
C ILE A 251 8.47 -11.37 -20.21
N VAL A 252 9.02 -10.60 -21.15
CA VAL A 252 10.41 -10.74 -21.65
C VAL A 252 11.14 -9.44 -21.30
N ALA A 253 12.45 -9.34 -21.58
CA ALA A 253 13.27 -8.15 -21.34
C ALA A 253 12.61 -6.79 -21.67
N LEU A 254 11.62 -6.77 -22.56
CA LEU A 254 10.75 -5.62 -22.85
C LEU A 254 9.27 -6.04 -22.92
N ASP A 255 8.40 -5.28 -22.26
CA ASP A 255 6.94 -5.47 -22.26
C ASP A 255 6.20 -4.13 -22.42
N TYR A 256 5.02 -4.17 -23.01
CA TYR A 256 4.08 -3.06 -23.09
C TYR A 256 2.79 -3.41 -22.37
N ILE A 257 2.56 -2.75 -21.23
CA ILE A 257 1.42 -2.99 -20.35
C ILE A 257 0.47 -1.80 -20.45
N PRO A 258 -0.85 -1.99 -20.63
CA PRO A 258 -1.80 -0.87 -20.56
C PRO A 258 -1.65 -0.11 -19.25
N LEU A 259 -1.65 1.22 -19.29
CA LEU A 259 -1.33 2.06 -18.11
C LEU A 259 -2.13 1.67 -16.86
N ARG A 260 -3.44 1.46 -17.03
CA ARG A 260 -4.31 1.02 -15.91
C ARG A 260 -3.88 -0.33 -15.34
N TYR A 261 -3.46 -1.28 -16.18
CA TYR A 261 -3.03 -2.60 -15.69
C TYR A 261 -1.66 -2.56 -15.03
N TYR A 262 -0.76 -1.71 -15.51
CA TYR A 262 0.52 -1.47 -14.84
C TYR A 262 0.30 -0.96 -13.42
N TYR A 263 -0.53 0.08 -13.29
CA TYR A 263 -0.90 0.70 -12.02
C TYR A 263 -1.67 -0.18 -11.03
N HIS A 264 -2.23 -1.31 -11.46
CA HIS A 264 -3.02 -2.19 -10.59
C HIS A 264 -2.49 -3.61 -10.61
N ARG A 265 -1.21 -3.81 -11.00
CA ARG A 265 -0.61 -5.14 -11.21
C ARG A 265 -0.54 -5.97 -9.93
N HIS A 266 -0.36 -5.32 -8.77
CA HIS A 266 -0.28 -6.02 -7.48
C HIS A 266 -1.65 -6.29 -6.84
N THR A 267 -2.73 -5.63 -7.29
CA THR A 267 -4.08 -5.78 -6.73
C THR A 267 -4.55 -7.24 -6.73
N ARG A 268 -4.44 -7.94 -7.87
CA ARG A 268 -4.97 -9.31 -8.01
C ARG A 268 -4.24 -10.38 -7.20
N SER A 269 -3.03 -10.09 -6.76
CA SER A 269 -2.26 -11.03 -5.96
C SER A 269 -2.24 -10.61 -4.48
N ILE A 270 -2.79 -9.44 -4.12
CA ILE A 270 -2.56 -8.80 -2.81
C ILE A 270 -1.06 -8.83 -2.51
N PHE A 271 -0.27 -8.20 -3.40
CA PHE A 271 1.16 -8.47 -3.46
C PHE A 271 1.44 -9.97 -3.61
N TRP A 272 2.48 -10.53 -3.02
CA TRP A 272 2.85 -11.95 -3.18
C TRP A 272 2.01 -12.88 -2.28
N GLU A 273 1.14 -12.32 -1.43
CA GLU A 273 0.45 -13.01 -0.33
C GLU A 273 -0.70 -13.92 -0.78
N LEU A 274 -1.14 -13.85 -2.05
CA LEU A 274 -2.20 -14.75 -2.54
C LEU A 274 -1.87 -16.22 -2.26
N GLN A 275 -0.59 -16.61 -2.35
CA GLN A 275 -0.18 -17.99 -2.07
C GLN A 275 -0.36 -18.37 -0.59
N ASP A 276 -0.30 -17.42 0.33
CA ASP A 276 -0.48 -17.67 1.76
C ASP A 276 -1.96 -17.82 2.12
N ILE A 277 -2.86 -17.30 1.26
CA ILE A 277 -4.31 -17.46 1.37
C ILE A 277 -4.80 -18.69 0.59
N ILE A 278 -4.27 -18.87 -0.62
CA ILE A 278 -4.58 -19.93 -1.58
C ILE A 278 -3.25 -20.50 -2.11
N PRO A 279 -2.71 -21.60 -1.53
CA PRO A 279 -1.39 -22.13 -1.87
C PRO A 279 -1.13 -22.42 -3.35
N PHE A 280 -2.17 -22.81 -4.09
CA PHE A 280 -2.11 -23.04 -5.54
C PHE A 280 -2.57 -21.81 -6.36
N GLY A 281 -2.75 -20.66 -5.73
CA GLY A 281 -3.24 -19.43 -6.35
C GLY A 281 -2.36 -18.93 -7.48
N ASN A 282 -1.07 -19.29 -7.48
CA ASN A 282 -0.11 -18.99 -8.54
C ASN A 282 -0.07 -20.05 -9.66
N ASN A 283 -0.85 -21.13 -9.57
CA ASN A 283 -0.91 -22.14 -10.63
C ASN A 283 -1.54 -21.53 -11.91
N PRO A 284 -0.95 -21.73 -13.11
CA PRO A 284 -1.47 -21.16 -14.35
C PRO A 284 -2.93 -21.54 -14.65
N LEU A 285 -3.34 -22.77 -14.34
CA LEU A 285 -4.72 -23.22 -14.52
C LEU A 285 -5.67 -22.47 -13.56
N PHE A 286 -5.27 -22.29 -12.30
CA PHE A 286 -6.06 -21.51 -11.35
C PHE A 286 -6.18 -20.05 -11.80
N ARG A 287 -5.06 -19.41 -12.18
CA ARG A 287 -5.05 -18.03 -12.67
C ARG A 287 -5.91 -17.86 -13.93
N TYR A 288 -5.90 -18.84 -14.83
CA TYR A 288 -6.73 -18.83 -16.03
C TYR A 288 -8.24 -18.95 -15.73
N VAL A 289 -8.62 -19.88 -14.84
CA VAL A 289 -10.05 -20.18 -14.57
C VAL A 289 -10.66 -19.24 -13.51
N PHE A 290 -9.92 -18.93 -12.45
CA PHE A 290 -10.39 -18.21 -11.25
C PHE A 290 -9.58 -16.96 -10.93
N GLY A 291 -8.52 -16.65 -11.68
CA GLY A 291 -7.67 -15.48 -11.43
C GLY A 291 -8.36 -14.12 -11.63
N TRP A 292 -9.58 -14.11 -12.18
CA TRP A 292 -10.44 -12.92 -12.26
C TRP A 292 -11.27 -12.70 -10.99
N MET A 293 -11.40 -13.69 -10.11
CA MET A 293 -12.13 -13.60 -8.84
C MET A 293 -11.24 -13.16 -7.67
N VAL A 294 -9.92 -13.14 -7.86
CA VAL A 294 -8.95 -12.70 -6.85
C VAL A 294 -8.65 -11.20 -7.01
N PRO A 295 -8.39 -10.47 -5.91
CA PRO A 295 -8.26 -10.98 -4.56
C PRO A 295 -9.62 -11.15 -3.84
N PRO A 296 -9.73 -12.02 -2.82
CA PRO A 296 -10.87 -11.96 -1.91
C PRO A 296 -10.89 -10.62 -1.18
N GLN A 297 -12.08 -10.05 -0.98
CA GLN A 297 -12.25 -8.77 -0.31
C GLN A 297 -11.65 -8.82 1.11
N ILE A 298 -10.72 -7.90 1.41
CA ILE A 298 -9.95 -7.90 2.67
C ILE A 298 -10.87 -7.81 3.90
N SER A 299 -11.96 -7.03 3.81
CA SER A 299 -12.95 -6.92 4.89
C SER A 299 -13.63 -8.26 5.20
N LEU A 300 -13.95 -9.05 4.17
CA LEU A 300 -14.53 -10.39 4.33
C LEU A 300 -13.51 -11.39 4.87
N LEU A 301 -12.24 -11.29 4.43
CA LEU A 301 -11.15 -12.07 5.01
C LEU A 301 -11.01 -11.81 6.52
N LYS A 302 -11.00 -10.55 6.95
CA LYS A 302 -10.88 -10.15 8.36
C LYS A 302 -12.05 -10.66 9.20
N LEU A 303 -13.28 -10.63 8.68
CA LEU A 303 -14.45 -11.18 9.38
C LEU A 303 -14.35 -12.68 9.68
N THR A 304 -13.52 -13.40 8.92
CA THR A 304 -13.35 -14.86 9.04
C THR A 304 -12.11 -15.25 9.84
N GLN A 305 -11.33 -14.27 10.29
CA GLN A 305 -10.18 -14.49 11.17
C GLN A 305 -10.66 -14.57 12.62
N GLY A 306 -10.89 -15.79 13.12
CA GLY A 306 -11.05 -16.02 14.57
C GLY A 306 -9.76 -15.67 15.34
N GLU A 307 -9.86 -15.54 16.68
CA GLU A 307 -8.73 -15.11 17.53
C GLU A 307 -7.47 -15.96 17.35
N THR A 308 -7.62 -17.27 17.16
CA THR A 308 -6.51 -18.21 16.94
C THR A 308 -5.77 -17.94 15.63
N ILE A 309 -6.50 -17.70 14.54
CA ILE A 309 -5.92 -17.35 13.23
C ILE A 309 -5.25 -15.99 13.32
N ARG A 310 -5.92 -15.02 13.97
CA ARG A 310 -5.37 -13.68 14.14
C ARG A 310 -4.02 -13.74 14.86
N LYS A 311 -3.93 -14.47 15.97
CA LYS A 311 -2.66 -14.69 16.69
C LYS A 311 -1.61 -15.41 15.84
N LEU A 312 -2.00 -16.40 15.03
CA LEU A 312 -1.05 -17.09 14.15
C LEU A 312 -0.46 -16.14 13.10
N TYR A 313 -1.30 -15.36 12.41
CA TYR A 313 -0.86 -14.35 11.45
C TYR A 313 -0.01 -13.28 12.14
N GLU A 314 -0.46 -12.73 13.28
CA GLU A 314 0.29 -11.73 14.04
C GLU A 314 1.66 -12.23 14.51
N GLN A 315 1.86 -13.55 14.68
CA GLN A 315 3.10 -14.13 15.20
C GLN A 315 4.04 -14.66 14.11
N HIS A 316 3.52 -15.06 12.94
CA HIS A 316 4.27 -15.78 11.91
C HIS A 316 4.18 -15.14 10.52
N HIS A 317 3.62 -13.93 10.42
CA HIS A 317 3.52 -13.22 9.15
C HIS A 317 4.20 -11.86 9.25
N VAL A 318 4.94 -11.48 8.22
CA VAL A 318 5.55 -10.16 8.10
C VAL A 318 4.80 -9.39 7.02
N VAL A 319 4.35 -8.20 7.39
CA VAL A 319 3.87 -7.15 6.49
C VAL A 319 4.56 -5.89 6.96
N GLN A 320 5.72 -5.60 6.37
CA GLN A 320 6.57 -4.50 6.83
C GLN A 320 7.17 -3.78 5.63
N ASP A 321 7.10 -2.45 5.68
CA ASP A 321 7.72 -1.54 4.73
C ASP A 321 8.63 -0.60 5.52
N MET A 322 9.92 -0.70 5.25
CA MET A 322 10.94 0.11 5.92
C MET A 322 11.61 1.03 4.91
N LEU A 323 11.39 2.32 5.13
CA LEU A 323 11.93 3.41 4.34
C LEU A 323 13.34 3.73 4.81
N VAL A 324 14.35 3.43 4.01
CA VAL A 324 15.76 3.64 4.37
C VAL A 324 16.48 4.50 3.35
N PRO A 325 17.50 5.29 3.74
CA PRO A 325 18.28 6.05 2.77
C PRO A 325 18.95 5.14 1.74
N MET A 326 18.92 5.53 0.46
CA MET A 326 19.51 4.74 -0.64
C MET A 326 21.01 4.45 -0.41
N LYS A 327 21.73 5.38 0.25
CA LYS A 327 23.15 5.22 0.61
C LYS A 327 23.42 4.00 1.50
N GLY A 328 22.42 3.56 2.27
CA GLY A 328 22.51 2.41 3.19
C GLY A 328 21.93 1.10 2.64
N ILE A 329 21.45 1.07 1.39
CA ILE A 329 20.65 -0.04 0.85
C ILE A 329 21.31 -1.42 1.03
N LYS A 330 22.62 -1.53 0.79
CA LYS A 330 23.34 -2.81 0.93
C LYS A 330 23.25 -3.38 2.34
N THR A 331 23.47 -2.53 3.35
CA THR A 331 23.39 -2.92 4.75
C THR A 331 21.96 -3.28 5.13
N SER A 332 20.98 -2.51 4.65
CA SER A 332 19.56 -2.76 4.90
C SER A 332 19.09 -4.10 4.32
N LEU A 333 19.47 -4.41 3.07
CA LEU A 333 19.12 -5.69 2.43
C LEU A 333 19.75 -6.89 3.16
N LEU A 334 20.98 -6.75 3.65
CA LEU A 334 21.61 -7.78 4.50
C LEU A 334 20.83 -7.97 5.81
N ARG A 335 20.39 -6.88 6.43
CA ARG A 335 19.61 -6.95 7.67
C ARG A 335 18.27 -7.65 7.47
N PHE A 336 17.54 -7.32 6.40
CA PHE A 336 16.30 -8.01 6.02
C PHE A 336 16.54 -9.50 5.75
N HIS A 337 17.62 -9.85 5.07
CA HIS A 337 17.98 -11.24 4.82
C HIS A 337 18.27 -12.01 6.12
N GLU A 338 18.97 -11.40 7.08
CA GLU A 338 19.35 -12.04 8.34
C GLU A 338 18.19 -12.14 9.33
N ASP A 339 17.38 -11.08 9.47
CA ASP A 339 16.39 -10.97 10.54
C ASP A 339 15.05 -11.62 10.21
N ILE A 340 14.59 -11.49 8.95
CA ILE A 340 13.26 -11.97 8.53
C ILE A 340 13.34 -13.07 7.46
N TYR A 341 14.34 -13.03 6.57
CA TYR A 341 14.50 -13.98 5.45
C TYR A 341 13.18 -14.22 4.69
N VAL A 342 12.51 -13.12 4.33
CA VAL A 342 11.29 -13.14 3.50
C VAL A 342 11.67 -12.70 2.09
N TYR A 343 11.15 -13.43 1.09
CA TYR A 343 11.33 -13.10 -0.32
C TYR A 343 10.02 -13.40 -1.09
N PRO A 344 9.73 -12.62 -2.15
CA PRO A 344 10.54 -11.51 -2.65
C PRO A 344 10.51 -10.27 -1.74
N LEU A 345 11.58 -9.46 -1.79
CA LEU A 345 11.59 -8.10 -1.24
C LEU A 345 11.19 -7.14 -2.35
N TRP A 346 10.27 -6.24 -2.03
CA TRP A 346 9.85 -5.12 -2.87
C TRP A 346 10.77 -3.93 -2.63
N LEU A 347 11.40 -3.42 -3.67
CA LEU A 347 12.28 -2.25 -3.61
C LEU A 347 11.64 -1.12 -4.40
N CYS A 348 11.16 -0.11 -3.70
CA CYS A 348 10.51 1.05 -4.31
C CYS A 348 11.25 2.35 -3.95
N PRO A 349 11.92 3.01 -4.89
CA PRO A 349 12.68 4.21 -4.60
C PRO A 349 11.79 5.44 -4.54
N PHE A 350 12.12 6.39 -3.67
CA PHE A 350 11.41 7.65 -3.57
C PHE A 350 12.31 8.82 -3.19
N MET A 351 12.00 10.00 -3.75
CA MET A 351 12.65 11.24 -3.34
C MET A 351 11.97 11.77 -2.08
N LEU A 352 12.72 11.90 -1.00
CA LEU A 352 12.24 12.52 0.23
C LEU A 352 12.70 13.99 0.26
N PRO A 353 11.79 14.97 0.05
CA PRO A 353 12.15 16.37 0.08
C PRO A 353 12.41 16.87 1.50
N ASN A 354 13.32 17.83 1.65
CA ASN A 354 13.57 18.48 2.93
C ASN A 354 12.47 19.53 3.23
N GLN A 355 11.30 19.04 3.62
CA GLN A 355 10.12 19.83 3.98
C GLN A 355 9.72 19.59 5.45
N PRO A 356 9.00 20.53 6.10
CA PRO A 356 8.49 20.31 7.44
C PRO A 356 7.53 19.12 7.50
N GLY A 357 7.41 18.48 8.66
CA GLY A 357 6.48 17.37 8.89
C GLY A 357 7.11 16.28 9.74
N MET A 358 6.40 15.16 9.95
CA MET A 358 6.93 14.04 10.74
C MET A 358 8.06 13.28 10.04
N VAL A 359 8.08 13.33 8.71
CA VAL A 359 9.01 12.55 7.86
C VAL A 359 9.73 13.51 6.92
N HIS A 360 11.03 13.65 7.14
CA HIS A 360 11.94 14.44 6.30
C HIS A 360 13.37 13.90 6.45
N PRO A 361 14.28 14.17 5.50
CA PRO A 361 15.66 13.73 5.63
C PRO A 361 16.31 14.36 6.87
N LYS A 362 17.29 13.66 7.46
CA LYS A 362 18.05 14.20 8.59
C LYS A 362 19.04 15.30 8.18
N GLY A 363 19.46 15.29 6.91
CA GLY A 363 20.32 16.33 6.35
C GLY A 363 19.55 17.54 5.82
N ASP A 364 20.28 18.57 5.40
CA ASP A 364 19.71 19.85 4.98
C ASP A 364 19.15 19.88 3.53
N GLY A 365 19.06 18.73 2.85
CA GLY A 365 18.62 18.67 1.46
C GLY A 365 17.83 17.41 1.14
N ASP A 366 17.17 17.43 -0.01
CA ASP A 366 16.42 16.30 -0.53
C ASP A 366 17.31 15.06 -0.64
N GLU A 367 16.77 13.91 -0.27
CA GLU A 367 17.53 12.66 -0.25
C GLU A 367 16.71 11.52 -0.86
N LEU A 368 17.39 10.68 -1.64
CA LEU A 368 16.81 9.48 -2.23
C LEU A 368 16.75 8.37 -1.17
N TYR A 369 15.56 7.84 -0.97
CA TYR A 369 15.28 6.71 -0.09
C TYR A 369 14.77 5.53 -0.92
N VAL A 370 14.73 4.36 -0.30
CA VAL A 370 14.11 3.14 -0.81
C VAL A 370 13.18 2.58 0.25
N ASP A 371 11.98 2.22 -0.17
CA ASP A 371 11.11 1.35 0.59
C ASP A 371 11.52 -0.11 0.35
N ILE A 372 11.78 -0.83 1.44
CA ILE A 372 12.05 -2.26 1.43
C ILE A 372 10.82 -2.95 2.03
N GLY A 373 9.94 -3.41 1.15
CA GLY A 373 8.72 -4.13 1.49
C GLY A 373 8.93 -5.63 1.59
N ALA A 374 8.54 -6.21 2.72
CA ALA A 374 8.57 -7.65 2.98
C ALA A 374 7.16 -8.14 3.36
N TYR A 375 6.65 -9.11 2.58
CA TYR A 375 5.31 -9.64 2.73
C TYR A 375 5.32 -11.15 2.63
N GLY A 376 4.98 -11.85 3.72
CA GLY A 376 4.86 -13.30 3.75
C GLY A 376 5.32 -13.93 5.05
N GLU A 377 5.42 -15.26 5.04
CA GLU A 377 5.88 -16.06 6.18
C GLU A 377 7.43 -16.07 6.30
N PRO A 378 7.99 -15.61 7.43
CA PRO A 378 9.42 -15.70 7.72
C PRO A 378 9.89 -17.14 7.79
N LYS A 379 11.05 -17.41 7.19
CA LYS A 379 11.65 -18.76 7.12
C LYS A 379 12.77 -18.97 8.13
N VAL A 380 12.97 -18.04 9.06
CA VAL A 380 13.95 -18.16 10.16
C VAL A 380 13.39 -19.06 11.28
N LYS A 381 14.24 -19.92 11.86
CA LYS A 381 13.81 -21.00 12.78
C LYS A 381 13.17 -20.53 14.10
N HIS A 382 13.39 -19.28 14.50
CA HIS A 382 12.93 -18.70 15.76
C HIS A 382 12.35 -17.30 15.55
N PHE A 383 11.55 -17.13 14.49
CA PHE A 383 10.85 -15.87 14.29
C PHE A 383 9.87 -15.60 15.44
N ASP A 384 9.95 -14.41 16.01
CA ASP A 384 8.94 -13.86 16.91
C ASP A 384 8.62 -12.45 16.43
N ALA A 385 7.38 -12.23 15.99
CA ALA A 385 6.99 -11.00 15.30
C ALA A 385 7.37 -9.74 16.07
N ARG A 386 7.18 -9.72 17.39
CA ARG A 386 7.50 -8.55 18.22
C ARG A 386 9.00 -8.30 18.29
N SER A 387 9.80 -9.30 18.67
CA SER A 387 11.24 -9.13 18.85
C SER A 387 11.99 -8.94 17.53
N SER A 388 11.58 -9.61 16.46
CA SER A 388 12.13 -9.41 15.12
C SER A 388 11.77 -8.03 14.57
N THR A 389 10.51 -7.58 14.70
CA THR A 389 10.12 -6.24 14.26
C THR A 389 10.84 -5.16 15.06
N ARG A 390 10.97 -5.30 16.39
CA ARG A 390 11.73 -4.34 17.22
C ARG A 390 13.21 -4.25 16.83
N GLN A 391 13.84 -5.37 16.45
CA GLN A 391 15.21 -5.35 15.94
C GLN A 391 15.31 -4.58 14.62
N LEU A 392 14.34 -4.78 13.73
CA LEU A 392 14.27 -4.08 12.45
C LEU A 392 13.98 -2.59 12.65
N GLU A 393 13.03 -2.23 13.50
CA GLU A 393 12.72 -0.85 13.91
C GLU A 393 13.96 -0.14 14.45
N ASN A 394 14.72 -0.81 15.33
CA ASN A 394 15.95 -0.24 15.89
C ASN A 394 17.00 0.00 14.80
N PHE A 395 17.21 -0.97 13.91
CA PHE A 395 18.13 -0.79 12.76
C PHE A 395 17.70 0.37 11.86
N VAL A 396 16.40 0.49 11.57
CA VAL A 396 15.85 1.55 10.72
C VAL A 396 16.09 2.92 11.35
N ARG A 397 15.93 3.07 12.68
CA ARG A 397 16.32 4.30 13.38
C ARG A 397 17.82 4.60 13.27
N ASP A 398 18.68 3.59 13.43
CA ASP A 398 20.14 3.75 13.36
C ASP A 398 20.59 4.30 11.99
N VAL A 399 19.87 3.95 10.92
CA VAL A 399 20.15 4.47 9.56
C VAL A 399 19.34 5.71 9.21
N ASN A 400 18.58 6.31 10.15
CA ASN A 400 17.70 7.47 9.93
C ASN A 400 16.62 7.20 8.87
N GLY A 401 16.07 5.99 8.91
CA GLY A 401 14.90 5.58 8.14
C GLY A 401 13.60 5.75 8.90
N PHE A 402 12.50 5.35 8.26
CA PHE A 402 11.14 5.44 8.77
C PHE A 402 10.40 4.12 8.54
N GLN A 403 9.47 3.76 9.42
CA GLN A 403 8.56 2.64 9.20
C GLN A 403 7.21 3.16 8.70
N MET A 404 6.60 2.50 7.72
CA MET A 404 5.25 2.87 7.30
C MET A 404 4.21 2.61 8.41
N LEU A 405 3.40 3.62 8.75
CA LEU A 405 2.47 3.58 9.90
C LEU A 405 1.26 2.64 9.74
N TYR A 406 1.07 2.04 8.56
CA TYR A 406 0.02 1.05 8.37
C TYR A 406 0.43 -0.33 8.89
N ALA A 407 1.74 -0.60 8.96
CA ALA A 407 2.31 -1.85 9.42
C ALA A 407 2.26 -1.93 10.96
N ASP A 408 2.50 -3.13 11.50
CA ASP A 408 2.51 -3.32 12.95
C ASP A 408 3.75 -2.67 13.58
N LEU A 409 3.53 -1.72 14.50
CA LEU A 409 4.59 -1.05 15.27
C LEU A 409 4.66 -1.57 16.71
N TYR A 410 5.87 -1.87 17.14
CA TYR A 410 6.22 -2.35 18.47
C TYR A 410 7.17 -1.41 19.22
N MET A 411 7.52 -0.27 18.64
CA MET A 411 8.28 0.80 19.29
C MET A 411 7.60 1.31 20.56
N GLU A 412 8.42 1.76 21.51
CA GLU A 412 8.00 2.58 22.63
C GLU A 412 7.76 4.03 22.17
N ARG A 413 7.06 4.84 22.98
CA ARG A 413 6.71 6.22 22.59
C ARG A 413 7.95 7.07 22.33
N GLN A 414 8.98 6.93 23.14
CA GLN A 414 10.24 7.65 22.95
C GLN A 414 10.91 7.24 21.64
N GLU A 415 11.01 5.93 21.40
CA GLU A 415 11.55 5.35 20.17
C GLU A 415 10.80 5.85 18.91
N PHE A 416 9.48 5.99 18.99
CA PHE A 416 8.67 6.54 17.90
C PHE A 416 9.02 7.99 17.59
N TRP A 417 9.12 8.85 18.60
CA TRP A 417 9.48 10.27 18.41
C TRP A 417 10.98 10.50 18.17
N GLU A 418 11.82 9.48 18.34
CA GLU A 418 13.19 9.47 17.81
C GLU A 418 13.23 9.20 16.30
N MET A 419 12.28 8.40 15.79
CA MET A 419 12.14 8.11 14.35
C MET A 419 11.43 9.24 13.60
N PHE A 420 10.36 9.80 14.16
CA PHE A 420 9.53 10.82 13.52
C PHE A 420 9.66 12.18 14.21
N ASP A 421 9.76 13.28 13.45
CA ASP A 421 9.81 14.62 14.05
C ASP A 421 8.41 15.06 14.56
N GLY A 422 8.21 14.94 15.86
CA GLY A 422 6.96 15.34 16.52
C GLY A 422 6.79 16.84 16.75
N THR A 423 7.79 17.68 16.45
CA THR A 423 7.81 19.09 16.85
C THR A 423 6.62 19.86 16.30
N LEU A 424 6.38 19.78 14.99
CA LEU A 424 5.27 20.48 14.33
C LEU A 424 3.92 19.87 14.72
N TYR A 425 3.86 18.54 14.80
CA TYR A 425 2.65 17.79 15.13
C TYR A 425 2.13 18.13 16.54
N HIS A 426 2.98 18.06 17.58
CA HIS A 426 2.59 18.38 18.95
C HIS A 426 2.23 19.86 19.13
N LYS A 427 2.97 20.77 18.47
CA LYS A 427 2.63 22.21 18.46
C LYS A 427 1.19 22.42 17.99
N LEU A 428 0.80 21.79 16.87
CA LEU A 428 -0.54 21.94 16.32
C LEU A 428 -1.61 21.24 17.16
N ARG A 429 -1.32 20.06 17.72
CA ARG A 429 -2.28 19.40 18.62
C ARG A 429 -2.72 20.31 19.76
N LYS A 430 -1.78 21.02 20.37
CA LYS A 430 -2.07 21.98 21.43
C LYS A 430 -2.82 23.21 20.93
N GLN A 431 -2.43 23.75 19.78
CA GLN A 431 -3.08 24.95 19.20
C GLN A 431 -4.51 24.71 18.73
N LEU A 432 -4.79 23.49 18.25
CA LEU A 432 -6.07 23.10 17.66
C LEU A 432 -6.96 22.30 18.65
N ASN A 433 -6.57 22.24 19.92
CA ASN A 433 -7.27 21.47 20.97
C ASN A 433 -7.51 19.99 20.59
N CYS A 434 -6.57 19.37 19.87
CA CYS A 434 -6.68 17.97 19.45
C CYS A 434 -6.46 17.00 20.62
N GLU A 435 -5.80 17.42 21.69
CA GLU A 435 -5.45 16.55 22.84
C GLU A 435 -6.70 15.97 23.53
N ASP A 436 -7.78 16.74 23.59
CA ASP A 436 -9.05 16.29 24.17
C ASP A 436 -9.96 15.58 23.15
N ALA A 437 -9.80 15.88 21.85
CA ALA A 437 -10.70 15.43 20.79
C ALA A 437 -10.23 14.15 20.08
N PHE A 438 -8.92 13.94 19.98
CA PHE A 438 -8.32 12.86 19.21
C PHE A 438 -7.19 12.18 19.99
N PRO A 439 -7.03 10.83 19.87
CA PRO A 439 -5.84 10.18 20.39
C PRO A 439 -4.58 10.75 19.72
N GLU A 440 -3.41 10.57 20.34
CA GLU A 440 -2.15 10.80 19.66
C GLU A 440 -1.94 9.76 18.55
N VAL A 441 -1.20 10.11 17.50
CA VAL A 441 -0.84 9.20 16.42
C VAL A 441 -0.22 7.91 16.96
N TYR A 442 0.72 8.00 17.90
CA TYR A 442 1.32 6.85 18.57
C TYR A 442 0.27 5.94 19.22
N ASP A 443 -0.65 6.51 19.99
CA ASP A 443 -1.72 5.76 20.68
C ASP A 443 -2.72 5.11 19.71
N LYS A 444 -2.84 5.66 18.51
CA LYS A 444 -3.72 5.14 17.48
C LYS A 444 -3.14 3.95 16.72
N ILE A 445 -1.83 3.88 16.55
CA ILE A 445 -1.19 2.92 15.63
C ILE A 445 -0.28 1.90 16.31
N CYS A 446 0.32 2.24 17.45
CA CYS A 446 1.30 1.37 18.09
C CYS A 446 0.62 0.34 18.98
N LYS A 447 0.90 -0.96 18.75
CA LYS A 447 0.35 -2.05 19.56
C LYS A 447 0.81 -2.00 21.02
N SER A 448 2.00 -1.44 21.25
CA SER A 448 2.56 -1.21 22.59
C SER A 448 1.75 -0.22 23.43
N ALA A 449 0.94 0.65 22.81
CA ALA A 449 0.05 1.58 23.51
C ALA A 449 -1.26 0.92 23.97
N THR A 450 -1.67 -0.17 23.33
CA THR A 450 -2.85 -0.97 23.68
C THR A 450 -2.52 -2.08 24.67
N HIS A 451 -2.07 -1.74 25.87
CA HIS A 451 -1.89 -2.67 26.98
C HIS A 451 -2.33 -2.09 28.32
#